data_AF-A0A8X7NNX7-F1
#
_entry.id   AF-A0A8X7NNX7-F1
#
_cell.length_a   1.000
_cell.length_b   1.000
_cell.length_c   1.000
_cell.angle_alpha   90.00
_cell.angle_beta   90.00
_cell.angle_gamma   90.00
#
_symmetry.space_group_name_H-M   'P 1'
#
loop_
_entity.id
_entity.type
_entity.pdbx_description
1 polymer ?
#
loop_
_entity_poly.entity_id
_entity_poly.type
_entity_poly.pdbx_seq_one_letter_code
_entity_poly.pdbx_strand_id
1 'polypeptide(L)'
;MQDSFAQKKQSILKEISTNGPDNLDASPKGTIDEHCIPIINLINSHCDMVTTSSCSGRVSVYLEGTQSKLVSKGNEGKWIFVTHDTSNLANWFKSIDFHYVHEYPTSSYESRSILYKFEALILHVKCRNQVTANKLYSVAMNCGFRESGIGSNYNVAIRTSIKLDVPIGYLGDNEVYQCFVTEEYLNYITNVSFDRFRENFKKLKLLHQAIEKNIINVEEQTASVGAEDSILEVSQGKGWESIEERRARMKQEGLKRKEELQKAKESAS
;
A
#
# COMPACT_ATOMS: atom_id res chain seq x y z
N MET A 1 -26.13 -18.07 17.64
CA MET A 1 -25.15 -16.99 17.90
C MET A 1 -24.71 -16.44 16.55
N GLN A 2 -24.85 -15.14 16.29
CA GLN A 2 -24.29 -14.53 15.09
C GLN A 2 -22.77 -14.49 15.20
N ASP A 3 -22.08 -15.05 14.21
CA ASP A 3 -20.62 -14.98 14.12
C ASP A 3 -20.21 -13.56 13.68
N SER A 4 -19.89 -12.72 14.66
CA SER A 4 -19.53 -11.31 14.45
C SER A 4 -18.30 -11.14 13.56
N PHE A 5 -17.35 -12.08 13.60
CA PHE A 5 -16.19 -12.04 12.72
C PHE A 5 -16.59 -12.35 11.28
N ALA A 6 -17.35 -13.41 11.04
CA ALA A 6 -17.79 -13.78 9.69
C ALA A 6 -18.59 -12.65 9.01
N GLN A 7 -19.48 -11.99 9.75
CA GLN A 7 -20.21 -10.82 9.26
C GLN A 7 -19.27 -9.66 8.89
N LYS A 8 -18.29 -9.36 9.76
CA LYS A 8 -17.34 -8.29 9.49
C LYS A 8 -16.45 -8.60 8.28
N LYS A 9 -15.99 -9.85 8.17
CA LYS A 9 -15.23 -10.34 7.01
C LYS A 9 -16.04 -10.19 5.73
N GLN A 10 -17.31 -10.63 5.73
CA GLN A 10 -18.18 -10.51 4.56
C GLN A 10 -18.36 -9.06 4.11
N SER A 11 -18.54 -8.12 5.05
CA SER A 11 -18.60 -6.68 4.75
C SER A 11 -17.33 -6.19 4.06
N ILE A 12 -16.15 -6.52 4.62
CA ILE A 12 -14.86 -6.09 4.08
C ILE A 12 -14.61 -6.69 2.69
N LEU A 13 -14.94 -7.96 2.48
CA LEU A 13 -14.80 -8.59 1.16
C LEU A 13 -15.73 -7.96 0.11
N LYS A 14 -16.93 -7.54 0.52
CA LYS A 14 -17.84 -6.78 -0.35
C LYS A 14 -17.24 -5.42 -0.72
N GLU A 15 -16.64 -4.72 0.24
CA GLU A 15 -15.94 -3.45 -0.01
C GLU A 15 -14.77 -3.63 -1.00
N ILE A 16 -13.93 -4.65 -0.78
CA ILE A 16 -12.78 -4.97 -1.66
C ILE A 16 -13.24 -5.33 -3.07
N SER A 17 -14.26 -6.18 -3.20
CA SER A 17 -14.76 -6.64 -4.50
C SER A 17 -15.50 -5.57 -5.29
N THR A 18 -16.11 -4.61 -4.61
CA THR A 18 -16.77 -3.46 -5.26
C THR A 18 -15.82 -2.30 -5.51
N ASN A 19 -14.52 -2.42 -5.19
CA ASN A 19 -13.55 -1.38 -5.46
C ASN A 19 -13.51 -1.04 -6.96
N GLY A 20 -13.77 0.22 -7.25
CA GLY A 20 -13.90 0.75 -8.60
C GLY A 20 -14.12 2.26 -8.56
N PRO A 21 -14.44 2.87 -9.70
CA PRO A 21 -14.64 4.32 -9.79
C PRO A 21 -15.69 4.88 -8.82
N ASP A 22 -16.73 4.10 -8.52
CA ASP A 22 -17.85 4.52 -7.65
C ASP A 22 -17.66 4.13 -6.18
N ASN A 23 -16.65 3.30 -5.90
CA ASN A 23 -16.27 2.91 -4.54
C ASN A 23 -14.75 2.90 -4.42
N LEU A 24 -14.21 4.09 -4.17
CA LEU A 24 -12.77 4.31 -4.07
C LEU A 24 -12.20 3.60 -2.85
N ASP A 25 -11.01 3.05 -3.02
CA ASP A 25 -10.24 2.52 -1.90
C ASP A 25 -9.87 3.66 -0.95
N ALA A 26 -9.83 3.39 0.35
CA ALA A 26 -9.52 4.40 1.36
C ALA A 26 -8.06 4.89 1.30
N SER A 27 -7.20 4.22 0.54
CA SER A 27 -5.85 4.70 0.30
C SER A 27 -5.86 5.99 -0.52
N PRO A 28 -4.81 6.80 -0.41
CA PRO A 28 -4.62 8.00 -1.24
C PRO A 28 -4.71 7.79 -2.75
N LYS A 29 -4.37 6.58 -3.19
CA LYS A 29 -4.41 6.18 -4.60
C LYS A 29 -5.87 6.02 -5.08
N GLY A 30 -6.84 5.86 -4.18
CA GLY A 30 -8.24 5.60 -4.49
C GLY A 30 -8.49 4.21 -5.11
N THR A 31 -7.45 3.40 -5.25
CA THR A 31 -7.49 2.08 -5.89
C THR A 31 -6.61 1.11 -5.14
N ILE A 32 -6.98 -0.17 -5.16
CA ILE A 32 -6.16 -1.23 -4.57
C ILE A 32 -4.83 -1.33 -5.32
N ASP A 33 -3.74 -1.46 -4.57
CA ASP A 33 -2.41 -1.70 -5.10
C ASP A 33 -2.34 -3.09 -5.77
N GLU A 34 -2.08 -3.11 -7.07
CA GLU A 34 -2.17 -4.32 -7.89
C GLU A 34 -1.14 -5.37 -7.48
N HIS A 35 0.02 -4.94 -6.97
CA HIS A 35 1.05 -5.86 -6.47
C HIS A 35 0.63 -6.56 -5.17
N CYS A 36 -0.35 -6.02 -4.43
CA CYS A 36 -0.89 -6.66 -3.23
C CYS A 36 -2.00 -7.66 -3.53
N ILE A 37 -2.59 -7.67 -4.72
CA ILE A 37 -3.75 -8.52 -5.05
C ILE A 37 -3.49 -10.00 -4.75
N PRO A 38 -2.37 -10.62 -5.14
CA PRO A 38 -2.12 -12.03 -4.84
C PRO A 38 -2.17 -12.36 -3.35
N ILE A 39 -1.48 -11.56 -2.52
CA ILE A 39 -1.44 -11.80 -1.07
C ILE A 39 -2.77 -11.48 -0.39
N ILE A 40 -3.51 -10.47 -0.89
CA ILE A 40 -4.85 -10.14 -0.42
C ILE A 40 -5.76 -11.34 -0.61
N ASN A 41 -5.77 -11.91 -1.81
CA ASN A 41 -6.62 -13.06 -2.14
C ASN A 41 -6.27 -14.29 -1.31
N LEU A 42 -4.97 -14.59 -1.18
CA LEU A 42 -4.48 -15.71 -0.36
C LEU A 42 -4.89 -15.58 1.11
N ILE A 43 -4.71 -14.40 1.72
CA ILE A 43 -5.10 -14.19 3.12
C ILE A 43 -6.62 -14.27 3.27
N ASN A 44 -7.36 -13.71 2.32
CA ASN A 44 -8.82 -13.64 2.39
C ASN A 44 -9.52 -14.98 2.12
N SER A 45 -8.85 -15.95 1.49
CA SER A 45 -9.39 -17.31 1.32
C SER A 45 -9.54 -18.04 2.66
N HIS A 46 -8.69 -17.73 3.64
CA HIS A 46 -8.71 -18.37 4.96
C HIS A 46 -9.89 -17.92 5.81
N CYS A 47 -10.72 -18.84 6.31
CA CYS A 47 -11.97 -18.55 7.02
C CYS A 47 -11.82 -17.56 8.20
N ASP A 48 -10.68 -17.59 8.90
CA ASP A 48 -10.40 -16.79 10.11
C ASP A 48 -9.54 -15.54 9.89
N MET A 49 -9.27 -15.14 8.65
CA MET A 49 -8.49 -13.94 8.32
C MET A 49 -9.19 -13.06 7.28
N VAL A 50 -8.96 -11.75 7.37
CA VAL A 50 -9.34 -10.78 6.34
C VAL A 50 -8.40 -9.58 6.33
N THR A 51 -7.95 -9.15 5.15
CA THR A 51 -7.13 -7.95 4.96
C THR A 51 -7.99 -6.69 5.10
N THR A 52 -7.52 -5.68 5.84
CA THR A 52 -8.23 -4.39 6.00
C THR A 52 -7.49 -3.21 5.39
N SER A 53 -6.17 -3.31 5.21
CA SER A 53 -5.35 -2.26 4.57
C SER A 53 -4.12 -2.91 3.97
N SER A 54 -3.77 -2.56 2.74
CA SER A 54 -2.62 -3.13 2.03
C SER A 54 -1.94 -2.08 1.17
N CYS A 55 -0.60 -2.08 1.14
CA CYS A 55 0.21 -1.27 0.24
C CYS A 55 1.47 -2.06 -0.09
N SER A 56 1.86 -2.10 -1.36
CA SER A 56 3.02 -2.89 -1.81
C SER A 56 4.34 -2.16 -1.63
N GLY A 57 4.31 -0.92 -1.12
CA GLY A 57 5.44 -0.02 -1.02
C GLY A 57 5.32 1.13 -2.01
N ARG A 58 5.87 2.29 -1.65
CA ARG A 58 5.79 3.49 -2.48
C ARG A 58 7.00 4.37 -2.31
N VAL A 59 7.24 5.19 -3.34
CA VAL A 59 8.06 6.39 -3.23
C VAL A 59 7.15 7.60 -3.20
N SER A 60 7.49 8.58 -2.37
CA SER A 60 6.78 9.85 -2.32
C SER A 60 7.72 11.02 -2.09
N VAL A 61 7.37 12.17 -2.65
CA VAL A 61 7.91 13.47 -2.29
C VAL A 61 6.85 14.16 -1.45
N TYR A 62 7.18 14.42 -0.19
CA TYR A 62 6.24 14.92 0.79
C TYR A 62 6.73 16.22 1.40
N LEU A 63 5.89 17.24 1.34
CA LEU A 63 6.06 18.48 2.07
C LEU A 63 5.54 18.28 3.50
N GLU A 64 6.41 18.45 4.48
CA GLU A 64 6.06 18.34 5.90
C GLU A 64 4.99 19.36 6.28
N GLY A 65 4.18 19.05 7.30
CA GLY A 65 3.14 19.96 7.80
C GLY A 65 3.70 21.15 8.60
N THR A 66 2.84 22.11 8.95
CA THR A 66 3.22 23.22 9.83
C THR A 66 3.50 22.74 11.25
N GLN A 67 4.51 23.37 11.86
CA GLN A 67 5.28 22.97 13.05
C GLN A 67 4.51 22.72 14.36
N SER A 68 3.17 22.77 14.42
CA SER A 68 2.51 22.49 15.70
C SER A 68 2.71 21.04 16.17
N LYS A 69 3.06 20.09 15.26
CA LYS A 69 3.61 18.75 15.58
C LYS A 69 4.43 18.20 14.39
N LEU A 70 5.74 18.08 14.53
CA LEU A 70 6.71 17.57 13.54
C LEU A 70 6.44 16.14 13.00
N VAL A 71 5.43 15.41 13.47
CA VAL A 71 5.25 13.97 13.18
C VAL A 71 3.78 13.55 12.95
N SER A 72 2.86 14.48 12.68
CA SER A 72 1.46 14.12 12.37
C SER A 72 1.12 14.36 10.90
N LYS A 73 0.54 13.35 10.23
CA LYS A 73 -0.25 13.54 9.01
C LYS A 73 -1.46 14.42 9.37
N GLY A 74 -1.33 15.72 9.17
CA GLY A 74 -2.25 16.77 9.60
C GLY A 74 -1.47 18.06 9.77
N ASN A 75 -2.09 19.21 9.53
CA ASN A 75 -1.46 20.54 9.44
C ASN A 75 -0.80 20.83 8.07
N GLU A 76 -1.59 20.85 6.99
CA GLU A 76 -1.16 21.34 5.65
C GLU A 76 -0.06 20.53 4.94
N GLY A 77 0.42 19.42 5.50
CA GLY A 77 1.35 18.51 4.84
C GLY A 77 0.77 17.97 3.53
N LYS A 78 1.58 17.88 2.47
CA LYS A 78 1.11 17.61 1.12
C LYS A 78 2.03 16.63 0.38
N TRP A 79 1.44 15.66 -0.30
CA TRP A 79 2.16 14.90 -1.32
C TRP A 79 2.33 15.73 -2.57
N ILE A 80 3.59 16.00 -2.91
CA ILE A 80 3.98 16.63 -4.18
C ILE A 80 4.03 15.55 -5.28
N PHE A 81 4.52 14.36 -4.94
CA PHE A 81 4.60 13.21 -5.83
C PHE A 81 4.41 11.90 -5.05
N VAL A 82 3.73 10.92 -5.64
CA VAL A 82 3.60 9.56 -5.09
C VAL A 82 3.53 8.57 -6.23
N THR A 83 4.27 7.47 -6.14
CA THR A 83 4.11 6.32 -7.03
C THR A 83 4.33 5.00 -6.30
N HIS A 84 3.54 4.01 -6.68
CA HIS A 84 3.72 2.60 -6.35
C HIS A 84 4.36 1.83 -7.52
N ASP A 85 4.39 2.44 -8.71
CA ASP A 85 4.96 1.86 -9.91
C ASP A 85 6.37 2.39 -10.16
N THR A 86 7.32 1.47 -10.23
CA THR A 86 8.71 1.73 -10.56
C THR A 86 8.90 2.35 -11.95
N SER A 87 7.99 2.12 -12.91
CA SER A 87 8.09 2.73 -14.25
C SER A 87 8.00 4.25 -14.23
N ASN A 88 7.34 4.81 -13.20
CA ASN A 88 7.11 6.24 -13.07
C ASN A 88 8.22 6.95 -12.27
N LEU A 89 9.26 6.22 -11.83
CA LEU A 89 10.34 6.79 -11.02
C LEU A 89 11.46 7.42 -11.85
N ALA A 90 11.65 6.99 -13.09
CA ALA A 90 12.68 7.58 -13.93
C ALA A 90 12.39 9.08 -14.13
N ASN A 91 13.35 9.94 -13.75
CA ASN A 91 13.23 11.39 -13.88
C ASN A 91 12.00 12.01 -13.19
N TRP A 92 11.47 11.42 -12.10
CA TRP A 92 10.29 11.94 -11.39
C TRP A 92 10.41 13.43 -11.01
N PHE A 93 11.62 13.90 -10.74
CA PHE A 93 11.88 15.28 -10.34
C PHE A 93 11.61 16.29 -11.46
N LYS A 94 11.62 15.86 -12.73
CA LYS A 94 11.31 16.73 -13.88
C LYS A 94 9.82 17.06 -13.99
N SER A 95 8.95 16.34 -13.29
CA SER A 95 7.51 16.65 -13.23
C SER A 95 7.16 17.64 -12.12
N ILE A 96 8.15 18.13 -11.38
CA ILE A 96 7.97 19.06 -10.26
C ILE A 96 8.74 20.34 -10.59
N ASP A 97 8.11 21.48 -10.38
CA ASP A 97 8.73 22.80 -10.59
C ASP A 97 9.69 23.15 -9.45
N PHE A 98 10.84 22.47 -9.43
CA PHE A 98 11.89 22.73 -8.46
C PHE A 98 12.73 23.95 -8.86
N HIS A 99 12.93 24.84 -7.90
CA HIS A 99 13.92 25.89 -7.98
C HIS A 99 15.20 25.39 -7.29
N TYR A 100 16.25 25.16 -8.06
CA TYR A 100 17.50 24.61 -7.54
C TYR A 100 18.33 25.70 -6.88
N VAL A 101 18.66 25.49 -5.61
CA VAL A 101 19.40 26.44 -4.76
C VAL A 101 20.59 25.77 -4.09
N HIS A 102 21.51 26.58 -3.55
CA HIS A 102 22.66 26.12 -2.76
C HIS A 102 22.57 26.57 -1.31
N GLU A 103 21.43 27.15 -0.93
CA GLU A 103 21.13 27.63 0.41
C GLU A 103 20.38 26.54 1.17
N TYR A 104 20.65 26.46 2.48
CA TYR A 104 20.03 25.52 3.38
C TYR A 104 19.32 26.32 4.48
N PRO A 105 18.10 25.93 4.87
CA PRO A 105 17.45 26.56 6.00
C PRO A 105 18.30 26.35 7.25
N THR A 106 18.59 27.43 7.96
CA THR A 106 19.39 27.43 9.19
C THR A 106 18.64 26.82 10.36
N SER A 107 17.32 26.73 10.27
CA SER A 107 16.45 26.13 11.27
C SER A 107 15.24 25.45 10.63
N SER A 108 14.86 24.28 11.16
CA SER A 108 13.64 23.58 10.72
C SER A 108 12.36 24.37 11.05
N TYR A 109 12.44 25.39 11.91
CA TYR A 109 11.33 26.28 12.25
C TYR A 109 11.08 27.37 11.19
N GLU A 110 12.07 27.67 10.34
CA GLU A 110 11.99 28.74 9.35
C GLU A 110 11.30 28.31 8.07
N SER A 111 11.37 27.02 7.72
CA SER A 111 10.80 26.50 6.48
C SER A 111 10.43 25.03 6.61
N ARG A 112 9.37 24.63 5.90
CA ARG A 112 8.87 23.25 5.90
C ARG A 112 9.72 22.39 4.97
N SER A 113 10.23 21.26 5.44
CA SER A 113 11.08 20.38 4.62
C SER A 113 10.27 19.66 3.55
N ILE A 114 10.93 19.43 2.41
CA ILE A 114 10.48 18.52 1.37
C ILE A 114 11.32 17.24 1.49
N LEU A 115 10.64 16.13 1.73
CA LEU A 115 11.25 14.83 1.97
C LEU A 115 11.03 13.91 0.78
N TYR A 116 12.09 13.26 0.32
CA TYR A 116 12.01 12.08 -0.53
C TYR A 116 11.96 10.83 0.34
N LYS A 117 10.89 10.04 0.17
CA LYS A 117 10.59 8.91 1.04
C LYS A 117 10.42 7.64 0.24
N PHE A 118 10.99 6.55 0.75
CA PHE A 118 10.56 5.19 0.42
C PHE A 118 9.88 4.59 1.65
N GLU A 119 8.62 4.19 1.50
CA GLU A 119 7.87 3.47 2.51
C GLU A 119 7.63 2.05 1.98
N ALA A 120 8.09 1.04 2.71
CA ALA A 120 7.92 -0.35 2.32
C ALA A 120 6.47 -0.83 2.42
N LEU A 121 6.24 -2.08 2.02
CA LEU A 121 4.94 -2.71 2.10
C LEU A 121 4.38 -2.70 3.52
N ILE A 122 3.06 -2.60 3.61
CA ILE A 122 2.31 -2.74 4.86
C ILE A 122 1.05 -3.55 4.60
N LEU A 123 0.75 -4.48 5.51
CA LEU A 123 -0.50 -5.25 5.51
C LEU A 123 -1.13 -5.18 6.90
N HIS A 124 -2.42 -4.92 6.96
CA HIS A 124 -3.24 -5.07 8.15
C HIS A 124 -4.20 -6.23 7.93
N VAL A 125 -4.15 -7.22 8.82
CA VAL A 125 -4.94 -8.44 8.74
C VAL A 125 -5.71 -8.62 10.02
N LYS A 126 -7.03 -8.55 9.93
CA LYS A 126 -7.94 -8.83 11.03
C LYS A 126 -8.09 -10.35 11.15
N CYS A 127 -7.70 -10.90 12.29
CA CYS A 127 -7.88 -12.31 12.61
C CYS A 127 -9.11 -12.55 13.50
N ARG A 128 -9.67 -13.77 13.46
CA ARG A 128 -10.80 -14.17 14.30
C ARG A 128 -10.47 -14.13 15.78
N ASN A 129 -9.32 -14.66 16.15
CA ASN A 129 -8.91 -14.90 17.53
C ASN A 129 -7.40 -14.75 17.70
N GLN A 130 -6.95 -14.78 18.95
CA GLN A 130 -5.54 -14.64 19.31
C GLN A 130 -4.66 -15.75 18.71
N VAL A 131 -5.17 -16.98 18.60
CA VAL A 131 -4.42 -18.12 18.07
C VAL A 131 -4.04 -17.88 16.60
N THR A 132 -5.03 -17.49 15.78
CA THR A 132 -4.82 -17.16 14.36
C THR A 132 -3.89 -15.95 14.20
N ALA A 133 -4.06 -14.92 15.04
CA ALA A 133 -3.19 -13.75 15.02
C ALA A 133 -1.73 -14.10 15.36
N ASN A 134 -1.50 -14.91 16.39
CA ASN A 134 -0.17 -15.37 16.78
C ASN A 134 0.50 -16.22 15.68
N LYS A 135 -0.28 -17.09 15.01
CA LYS A 135 0.22 -17.90 13.89
C LYS A 135 0.68 -17.01 12.74
N LEU A 136 -0.17 -16.09 12.27
CA LEU A 136 0.17 -15.15 11.21
C LEU A 136 1.36 -14.25 11.58
N TYR A 137 1.37 -13.70 12.79
CA TYR A 137 2.49 -12.90 13.31
C TYR A 137 3.80 -13.68 13.29
N SER A 138 3.79 -14.94 13.74
CA SER A 138 4.98 -15.79 13.76
C SER A 138 5.50 -16.08 12.36
N VAL A 139 4.60 -16.35 11.39
CA VAL A 139 4.99 -16.50 9.97
C VAL A 139 5.63 -15.23 9.43
N ALA A 140 5.02 -14.06 9.68
CA ALA A 140 5.55 -12.77 9.26
C ALA A 140 6.94 -12.49 9.87
N MET A 141 7.10 -12.72 11.18
CA MET A 141 8.38 -12.62 11.85
C MET A 141 9.41 -13.57 11.21
N ASN A 142 9.07 -14.83 10.93
CA ASN A 142 10.02 -15.74 10.29
C ASN A 142 10.41 -15.33 8.86
N CYS A 143 9.60 -14.51 8.18
CA CYS A 143 9.93 -13.89 6.89
C CYS A 143 10.72 -12.57 6.99
N GLY A 144 11.09 -12.15 8.21
CA GLY A 144 11.90 -10.95 8.45
C GLY A 144 11.11 -9.65 8.56
N PHE A 145 9.80 -9.70 8.81
CA PHE A 145 8.96 -8.53 9.06
C PHE A 145 9.04 -8.10 10.53
N ARG A 146 10.24 -7.67 10.96
CA ARG A 146 10.59 -7.39 12.37
C ARG A 146 9.79 -6.27 13.04
N GLU A 147 9.19 -5.38 12.25
CA GLU A 147 8.38 -4.25 12.74
C GLU A 147 6.89 -4.59 12.87
N SER A 148 6.55 -5.89 12.79
CA SER A 148 5.18 -6.38 12.87
C SER A 148 4.70 -6.44 14.32
N GLY A 149 3.39 -6.40 14.51
CA GLY A 149 2.79 -6.52 15.83
C GLY A 149 1.30 -6.87 15.76
N ILE A 150 0.76 -7.33 16.88
CA ILE A 150 -0.66 -7.62 17.05
C ILE A 150 -1.29 -6.46 17.81
N GLY A 151 -2.16 -5.71 17.15
CA GLY A 151 -2.93 -4.61 17.73
C GLY A 151 -4.24 -5.08 18.37
N SER A 152 -5.09 -4.10 18.67
CA SER A 152 -6.40 -4.35 19.27
C SER A 152 -7.29 -5.24 18.39
N ASN A 153 -8.14 -6.02 19.06
CA ASN A 153 -9.05 -6.96 18.41
C ASN A 153 -8.35 -7.91 17.40
N TYR A 154 -7.15 -8.40 17.72
CA TYR A 154 -6.42 -9.37 16.89
C TYR A 154 -6.09 -8.87 15.48
N ASN A 155 -5.85 -7.56 15.32
CA ASN A 155 -5.41 -7.00 14.05
C ASN A 155 -3.88 -7.10 13.95
N VAL A 156 -3.39 -7.95 13.06
CA VAL A 156 -1.97 -8.13 12.80
C VAL A 156 -1.50 -7.08 11.79
N ALA A 157 -0.57 -6.22 12.21
CA ALA A 157 0.11 -5.29 11.33
C ALA A 157 1.45 -5.90 10.90
N ILE A 158 1.59 -6.22 9.62
CA ILE A 158 2.80 -6.77 9.03
C ILE A 158 3.60 -5.64 8.38
N ARG A 159 4.81 -5.39 8.89
CA ARG A 159 5.68 -4.29 8.47
C ARG A 159 7.15 -4.69 8.48
N THR A 160 7.95 -3.99 7.70
CA THR A 160 9.41 -4.17 7.64
C THR A 160 10.13 -2.85 7.90
N SER A 161 11.43 -2.93 8.19
CA SER A 161 12.28 -1.77 8.48
C SER A 161 12.87 -1.13 7.21
N ILE A 162 12.57 -1.66 6.02
CA ILE A 162 12.99 -1.06 4.74
C ILE A 162 12.34 0.32 4.62
N LYS A 163 13.17 1.36 4.66
CA LYS A 163 12.74 2.75 4.48
C LYS A 163 13.83 3.60 3.88
N LEU A 164 13.44 4.75 3.37
CA LEU A 164 14.32 5.87 3.06
C LEU A 164 13.55 7.12 3.42
N ASP A 165 14.19 8.07 4.09
CA ASP A 165 13.60 9.34 4.46
C ASP A 165 14.71 10.37 4.44
N VAL A 166 14.78 11.17 3.37
CA VAL A 166 15.87 12.12 3.13
C VAL A 166 15.31 13.49 2.74
N PRO A 167 15.77 14.58 3.36
CA PRO A 167 15.39 15.91 2.93
C PRO A 167 16.10 16.25 1.62
N ILE A 168 15.35 16.83 0.69
CA ILE A 168 15.84 17.23 -0.65
C ILE A 168 15.61 18.71 -0.95
N GLY A 169 14.87 19.39 -0.07
CA GLY A 169 14.43 20.75 -0.30
C GLY A 169 13.59 21.28 0.86
N TYR A 170 13.04 22.48 0.66
CA TYR A 170 12.10 23.13 1.56
C TYR A 170 11.12 24.00 0.77
N LEU A 171 10.02 24.37 1.41
CA LEU A 171 9.11 25.37 0.89
C LEU A 171 9.68 26.76 1.17
N GLY A 172 10.06 27.49 0.13
CA GLY A 172 10.49 28.88 0.21
C GLY A 172 9.31 29.85 0.15
N ASP A 173 9.63 31.15 0.04
CA ASP A 173 8.63 32.19 -0.12
C ASP A 173 7.74 31.95 -1.35
N ASN A 174 6.49 32.45 -1.29
CA ASN A 174 5.49 32.33 -2.35
C ASN A 174 5.18 30.87 -2.78
N GLU A 175 5.26 29.91 -1.87
CA GLU A 175 4.98 28.49 -2.13
C GLU A 175 5.91 27.83 -3.17
N VAL A 176 7.11 28.39 -3.35
CA VAL A 176 8.11 27.87 -4.29
C VAL A 176 8.84 26.67 -3.68
N TYR A 177 8.92 25.56 -4.42
CA TYR A 177 9.68 24.37 -3.99
C TYR A 177 11.17 24.57 -4.24
N GLN A 178 11.91 24.88 -3.18
CA GLN A 178 13.36 25.04 -3.22
C GLN A 178 14.03 23.67 -3.07
N CYS A 179 14.80 23.23 -4.06
CA CYS A 179 15.55 21.98 -4.02
C CYS A 179 17.04 22.28 -3.84
N PHE A 180 17.63 21.83 -2.74
CA PHE A 180 19.05 22.09 -2.45
C PHE A 180 19.98 20.95 -2.89
N VAL A 181 19.44 19.90 -3.51
CA VAL A 181 20.22 18.76 -4.02
C VAL A 181 20.27 18.80 -5.55
N THR A 182 21.34 18.24 -6.12
CA THR A 182 21.52 18.20 -7.57
C THR A 182 20.68 17.09 -8.23
N GLU A 183 20.47 17.17 -9.55
CA GLU A 183 19.80 16.10 -10.30
C GLU A 183 20.55 14.77 -10.21
N GLU A 184 21.88 14.79 -10.13
CA GLU A 184 22.70 13.58 -9.97
C GLU A 184 22.38 12.89 -8.64
N TYR A 185 22.21 13.66 -7.56
CA TYR A 185 21.78 13.12 -6.27
C TYR A 185 20.37 12.53 -6.36
N LEU A 186 19.43 13.22 -7.02
CA LEU A 186 18.06 12.74 -7.21
C LEU A 186 18.03 11.42 -8.01
N ASN A 187 18.86 11.29 -9.04
CA ASN A 187 19.03 10.04 -9.77
C ASN A 187 19.66 8.94 -8.89
N TYR A 188 20.65 9.28 -8.07
CA TYR A 188 21.26 8.33 -7.14
C TYR A 188 20.23 7.78 -6.13
N ILE A 189 19.48 8.64 -5.44
CA ILE A 189 18.46 8.18 -4.46
C ILE A 189 17.32 7.42 -5.14
N THR A 190 17.03 7.71 -6.42
CA THR A 190 16.08 6.94 -7.23
C THR A 190 16.58 5.51 -7.46
N ASN A 191 17.86 5.32 -7.77
CA ASN A 191 18.47 3.99 -7.89
C ASN A 191 18.45 3.22 -6.55
N VAL A 192 18.76 3.93 -5.47
CA VAL A 192 18.68 3.41 -4.09
C VAL A 192 17.24 2.98 -3.73
N SER A 193 16.22 3.63 -4.28
CA SER A 193 14.81 3.22 -4.18
C SER A 193 14.48 2.00 -5.03
N PHE A 194 15.04 1.84 -6.23
CA PHE A 194 14.85 0.61 -7.02
C PHE A 194 15.34 -0.62 -6.26
N ASP A 195 16.50 -0.55 -5.59
CA ASP A 195 16.99 -1.65 -4.77
C ASP A 195 16.06 -1.98 -3.61
N ARG A 196 15.47 -0.95 -2.98
CA ARG A 196 14.46 -1.13 -1.94
C ARG A 196 13.18 -1.77 -2.47
N PHE A 197 12.69 -1.38 -3.64
CA PHE A 197 11.56 -2.04 -4.29
C PHE A 197 11.86 -3.53 -4.55
N ARG A 198 13.04 -3.85 -5.08
CA ARG A 198 13.45 -5.25 -5.34
C ARG A 198 13.41 -6.10 -4.07
N GLU A 199 14.06 -5.64 -3.00
CA GLU A 199 14.06 -6.38 -1.72
C GLU A 199 12.67 -6.43 -1.10
N ASN A 200 11.89 -5.36 -1.18
CA ASN A 200 10.53 -5.29 -0.66
C ASN A 200 9.59 -6.26 -1.40
N PHE A 201 9.63 -6.34 -2.74
CA PHE A 201 8.85 -7.31 -3.50
C PHE A 201 9.32 -8.75 -3.28
N LYS A 202 10.62 -8.98 -3.09
CA LYS A 202 11.15 -10.28 -2.69
C LYS A 202 10.57 -10.71 -1.35
N LYS A 203 10.54 -9.82 -0.34
CA LYS A 203 9.91 -10.09 0.96
C LYS A 203 8.42 -10.36 0.84
N LEU A 204 7.70 -9.60 0.01
CA LEU A 204 6.27 -9.83 -0.26
C LEU A 204 6.03 -11.24 -0.80
N LYS A 205 6.83 -11.67 -1.78
CA LYS A 205 6.76 -13.01 -2.37
C LYS A 205 7.04 -14.10 -1.33
N LEU A 206 8.08 -13.93 -0.51
CA LEU A 206 8.43 -14.89 0.55
C LEU A 206 7.31 -14.99 1.60
N LEU A 207 6.71 -13.86 1.98
CA LEU A 207 5.57 -13.84 2.90
C LEU A 207 4.38 -14.59 2.33
N HIS A 208 4.03 -14.34 1.07
CA HIS A 208 2.95 -15.05 0.37
C HIS A 208 3.17 -16.56 0.42
N GLN A 209 4.34 -17.03 -0.02
CA GLN A 209 4.70 -18.46 -0.02
C GLN A 209 4.66 -19.06 1.39
N ALA A 210 5.10 -18.32 2.41
CA ALA A 210 5.11 -18.79 3.78
C ALA A 210 3.69 -18.87 4.38
N ILE A 211 2.79 -17.93 4.05
CA ILE A 211 1.38 -17.99 4.47
C ILE A 211 0.69 -19.20 3.82
N GLU A 212 0.87 -19.37 2.52
CA GLU A 212 0.31 -20.50 1.77
C GLU A 212 0.76 -21.83 2.38
N LYS A 213 2.08 -22.00 2.56
CA LYS A 213 2.65 -23.24 3.09
C LYS A 213 2.26 -23.52 4.55
N ASN A 214 2.36 -22.53 5.44
CA ASN A 214 2.30 -22.77 6.90
C ASN A 214 0.93 -22.50 7.51
N ILE A 215 0.02 -21.85 6.78
CA ILE A 215 -1.31 -21.51 7.26
C ILE A 215 -2.36 -22.21 6.41
N ILE A 216 -2.41 -21.93 5.11
CA ILE A 216 -3.45 -22.44 4.21
C ILE A 216 -3.36 -23.96 4.05
N ASN A 217 -2.23 -24.46 3.54
CA ASN A 217 -2.08 -25.88 3.20
C ASN A 217 -2.09 -26.80 4.43
N VAL A 218 -1.63 -26.31 5.59
CA VAL A 218 -1.65 -27.09 6.85
C VAL A 218 -3.09 -27.31 7.29
N GLU A 219 -3.95 -26.30 7.18
CA GLU A 219 -5.34 -26.40 7.62
C GLU A 219 -6.18 -27.27 6.70
N GLU A 220 -5.93 -27.21 5.39
CA GLU A 220 -6.54 -28.11 4.40
C GLU A 220 -6.17 -29.58 4.67
N GLN A 221 -4.91 -29.87 5.01
CA GLN A 221 -4.47 -31.23 5.36
C GLN A 221 -5.10 -31.71 6.68
N THR A 222 -5.21 -30.86 7.70
CA THR A 222 -5.90 -31.23 8.94
C THR A 222 -7.41 -31.43 8.74
N ALA A 223 -8.02 -30.68 7.81
CA ALA A 223 -9.42 -30.84 7.46
C ALA A 223 -9.66 -32.14 6.65
N SER A 224 -8.75 -32.50 5.73
CA SER A 224 -8.86 -33.73 4.95
C SER A 224 -8.65 -35.00 5.78
N VAL A 225 -7.78 -34.98 6.80
CA VAL A 225 -7.59 -36.13 7.72
C VAL A 225 -8.80 -36.31 8.65
N GLY A 226 -9.59 -35.25 8.89
CA GLY A 226 -10.84 -35.30 9.65
C GLY A 226 -12.10 -35.54 8.81
N ALA A 227 -11.99 -35.61 7.49
CA ALA A 227 -13.10 -35.63 6.54
C ALA A 227 -13.08 -36.84 5.59
N GLU A 228 -12.65 -38.03 6.05
CA GLU A 228 -12.84 -39.26 5.26
C GLU A 228 -14.31 -39.67 5.08
N ASP A 229 -15.27 -38.98 5.71
CA ASP A 229 -16.71 -39.13 5.46
C ASP A 229 -17.35 -37.84 4.94
N SER A 230 -17.06 -37.44 3.69
CA SER A 230 -18.05 -36.86 2.75
C SER A 230 -17.36 -36.23 1.53
N ILE A 231 -17.54 -36.86 0.37
CA ILE A 231 -17.15 -36.35 -0.94
C ILE A 231 -18.20 -35.34 -1.39
N LEU A 232 -17.83 -34.06 -1.51
CA LEU A 232 -18.54 -33.09 -2.35
C LEU A 232 -17.55 -32.23 -3.14
N GLU A 233 -17.83 -32.14 -4.43
CA GLU A 233 -17.01 -31.53 -5.48
C GLU A 233 -16.75 -30.03 -5.25
N VAL A 234 -15.48 -29.64 -5.36
CA VAL A 234 -15.05 -28.24 -5.35
C VAL A 234 -15.20 -27.67 -6.76
N SER A 235 -16.15 -26.75 -6.92
CA SER A 235 -16.34 -25.99 -8.16
C SER A 235 -15.15 -25.05 -8.45
N GLN A 236 -14.67 -25.10 -9.70
CA GLN A 236 -13.56 -24.29 -10.20
C GLN A 236 -13.90 -22.78 -10.14
N GLY A 237 -13.06 -22.04 -9.40
CA GLY A 237 -13.15 -20.59 -9.31
C GLY A 237 -12.87 -19.90 -10.66
N LYS A 238 -13.69 -18.90 -10.97
CA LYS A 238 -13.59 -18.04 -12.17
C LYS A 238 -12.18 -17.46 -12.34
N GLY A 239 -11.71 -17.44 -13.59
CA GLY A 239 -10.41 -16.90 -13.99
C GLY A 239 -10.22 -15.45 -13.56
N TRP A 240 -9.02 -15.17 -13.03
CA TRP A 240 -8.58 -13.87 -12.54
C TRP A 240 -8.26 -12.91 -13.68
N GLU A 241 -8.60 -11.62 -13.54
CA GLU A 241 -8.05 -10.57 -14.40
C GLU A 241 -6.56 -10.37 -14.07
N SER A 242 -5.72 -10.20 -15.10
CA SER A 242 -4.29 -9.93 -14.92
C SER A 242 -4.05 -8.54 -14.32
N ILE A 243 -2.85 -8.30 -13.75
CA ILE A 243 -2.46 -6.98 -13.24
C ILE A 243 -2.58 -5.91 -14.34
N GLU A 244 -2.19 -6.27 -15.56
CA GLU A 244 -2.23 -5.39 -16.73
C GLU A 244 -3.67 -5.11 -17.17
N GLU A 245 -4.52 -6.13 -17.20
CA GLU A 245 -5.96 -6.00 -17.48
C GLU A 245 -6.66 -5.11 -16.48
N ARG A 246 -6.39 -5.29 -15.18
CA ARG A 246 -6.98 -4.46 -14.13
C ARG A 246 -6.52 -3.00 -14.24
N ARG A 247 -5.22 -2.76 -14.48
CA ARG A 247 -4.71 -1.39 -14.71
C ARG A 247 -5.36 -0.75 -15.93
N ALA A 248 -5.46 -1.48 -17.04
CA ALA A 248 -6.07 -1.00 -18.26
C ALA A 248 -7.55 -0.66 -18.05
N ARG A 249 -8.29 -1.55 -17.38
CA ARG A 249 -9.70 -1.36 -17.04
C ARG A 249 -9.90 -0.12 -16.16
N MET A 250 -9.14 0.01 -15.06
CA MET A 250 -9.24 1.18 -14.18
C MET A 250 -8.87 2.49 -14.89
N LYS A 251 -7.89 2.47 -15.80
CA LYS A 251 -7.51 3.63 -16.61
C LYS A 251 -8.61 4.01 -17.61
N GLN A 252 -9.22 3.04 -18.28
CA GLN A 252 -10.31 3.27 -19.24
C GLN A 252 -11.57 3.78 -18.56
N GLU A 253 -11.98 3.16 -17.44
CA GLU A 253 -13.13 3.58 -16.65
C GLU A 253 -12.91 5.00 -16.09
N GLY A 254 -11.70 5.31 -15.60
CA GLY A 254 -11.34 6.65 -15.14
C GLY A 254 -11.38 7.72 -16.23
N LEU A 255 -10.93 7.40 -17.46
CA LEU A 255 -10.95 8.33 -18.59
C LEU A 255 -12.38 8.62 -19.07
N LYS A 256 -13.22 7.58 -19.22
CA LYS A 256 -14.64 7.74 -19.59
C LYS A 256 -15.38 8.67 -18.63
N ARG A 257 -15.16 8.51 -17.33
CA ARG A 257 -15.78 9.39 -16.33
C ARG A 257 -15.31 10.84 -16.44
N LYS A 258 -14.02 11.07 -16.73
CA LYS A 258 -13.51 12.43 -16.95
C LYS A 258 -14.18 13.07 -18.15
N GLU A 259 -14.38 12.32 -19.23
CA GLU A 259 -15.12 12.77 -20.42
C GLU A 259 -16.61 13.04 -20.13
N GLU A 260 -17.27 12.17 -19.35
CA GLU A 260 -18.68 12.34 -18.95
C GLU A 260 -18.87 13.56 -18.05
N LEU A 261 -17.99 13.77 -17.06
CA LEU A 261 -18.00 14.95 -16.19
C LEU A 261 -17.70 16.24 -16.96
N GLN A 262 -16.83 16.16 -17.97
CA GLN A 262 -16.51 17.31 -18.81
C GLN A 262 -17.68 17.67 -19.74
N LYS A 263 -18.32 16.67 -20.37
CA LYS A 263 -19.57 16.86 -21.13
C LYS A 263 -20.70 17.40 -20.26
N ALA A 264 -20.85 16.90 -19.04
CA ALA A 264 -21.87 17.38 -18.10
C ALA A 264 -21.64 18.86 -17.72
N LYS A 265 -20.38 19.27 -17.51
CA LYS A 265 -20.02 20.68 -17.25
C LYS A 265 -20.23 21.58 -18.46
N GLU A 266 -19.90 21.11 -19.66
CA GLU A 266 -20.10 21.85 -20.91
C GLU A 266 -21.59 21.97 -21.27
N SER A 267 -22.43 21.01 -20.89
CA SER A 267 -23.89 21.09 -21.06
C SER A 267 -24.62 21.91 -20.00
N ALA A 268 -23.94 22.30 -18.92
CA ALA A 268 -24.47 23.10 -17.82
C ALA A 268 -23.97 24.55 -17.83
N SER A 269 -23.16 24.92 -18.84
CA SER A 269 -22.71 26.29 -19.14
C SER A 269 -23.39 26.81 -20.39
#